data_AF-A0A842KSL5-F1
#
_entry.id   AF-A0A842KSL5-F1
#
_cell.length_a   1.000
_cell.length_b   1.000
_cell.length_c   1.000
_cell.angle_alpha   90.00
_cell.angle_beta   90.00
_cell.angle_gamma   90.00
#
_symmetry.space_group_name_H-M   'P 1'
#
loop_
_entity.id
_entity.type
_entity.pdbx_description
1 polymer ?
#
loop_
_entity_poly.entity_id
_entity_poly.type
_entity_poly.pdbx_seq_one_letter_code
_entity_poly.pdbx_strand_id
1 'polypeptide(L)' 'MDEIRIFVETVEDEEIRQYAGEAKKLVSHEGDIPCFALALALNSPIWSNEKEFKNQNRVEVFSASDLIDPLSKLGIQV' A
#
# COMPACT_ATOMS: atom_id res chain seq x y z
N MET A 1 -9.20 -13.26 -16.68
CA MET A 1 -8.41 -13.21 -15.42
C MET A 1 -6.91 -13.10 -15.70
N ASP A 2 -6.40 -13.67 -16.80
CA ASP A 2 -4.94 -13.66 -17.09
C ASP A 2 -4.35 -12.29 -17.42
N GLU A 3 -5.13 -11.35 -17.96
CA GLU A 3 -4.66 -10.02 -18.36
C GLU A 3 -4.21 -9.14 -17.18
N ILE A 4 -4.85 -9.28 -16.01
CA ILE A 4 -4.48 -8.51 -14.80
C ILE A 4 -3.08 -8.87 -14.30
N ARG A 5 -2.66 -10.13 -14.50
CA ARG A 5 -1.34 -10.62 -14.06
C ARG A 5 -0.18 -10.01 -14.84
N ILE A 6 -0.46 -9.27 -15.92
CA ILE A 6 0.56 -8.48 -16.65
C ILE A 6 1.05 -7.31 -15.78
N PHE A 7 0.18 -6.74 -14.95
CA PHE A 7 0.45 -5.52 -14.18
C PHE A 7 0.42 -5.73 -12.67
N VAL A 8 -0.15 -6.85 -12.21
CA VAL A 8 -0.30 -7.17 -10.80
C VAL A 8 0.45 -8.44 -10.49
N GLU A 9 1.40 -8.32 -9.57
CA GLU A 9 2.05 -9.44 -8.91
C GLU A 9 1.26 -9.83 -7.67
N THR A 10 1.03 -11.12 -7.49
CA THR A 10 0.41 -11.68 -6.29
C THR A 10 1.50 -12.23 -5.39
N VAL A 11 1.42 -11.91 -4.10
CA VAL A 11 2.35 -12.40 -3.08
C VAL A 11 1.57 -13.31 -2.14
N GLU A 12 2.15 -14.45 -1.76
CA GLU A 12 1.52 -15.38 -0.82
C GLU A 12 1.66 -14.86 0.61
N ASP A 13 0.63 -15.10 1.45
CA ASP A 13 0.60 -14.61 2.83
C ASP A 13 1.81 -15.08 3.66
N GLU A 14 2.31 -16.28 3.40
CA GLU A 14 3.46 -16.85 4.14
C GLU A 14 4.75 -16.03 3.91
N GLU A 15 4.90 -15.39 2.74
CA GLU A 15 6.07 -14.56 2.40
C GLU A 15 6.13 -13.29 3.25
N ILE A 16 4.96 -12.75 3.61
CA ILE A 16 4.82 -11.49 4.36
C ILE A 16 4.47 -11.70 5.84
N ARG A 17 4.23 -12.94 6.26
CA ARG A 17 3.74 -13.29 7.60
C ARG A 17 4.61 -12.74 8.74
N GLN A 18 5.93 -12.67 8.55
CA GLN A 18 6.85 -12.10 9.53
C GLN A 18 6.60 -10.62 9.84
N TYR A 19 5.98 -9.88 8.90
CA TYR A 19 5.65 -8.46 9.04
C TYR A 19 4.27 -8.21 9.66
N ALA A 20 3.41 -9.23 9.76
CA ALA A 20 2.04 -9.07 10.26
C ALA A 20 1.97 -8.48 11.68
N GLY A 21 2.94 -8.84 12.55
CA GLY A 21 3.01 -8.32 13.91
C GLY A 21 3.38 -6.83 13.99
N GLU A 22 4.18 -6.34 13.04
CA GLU A 22 4.48 -4.92 12.91
C GLU A 22 3.31 -4.18 12.28
N ALA A 23 2.77 -4.70 11.17
CA ALA A 23 1.61 -4.16 10.48
C ALA A 23 0.40 -3.98 11.40
N LYS A 24 0.11 -4.94 12.30
CA LYS A 24 -0.99 -4.85 13.28
C LYS A 24 -0.89 -3.63 14.21
N LYS A 25 0.31 -3.08 14.42
CA LYS A 25 0.51 -1.88 15.25
C LYS A 25 0.25 -0.59 14.49
N LEU A 26 0.17 -0.66 13.15
CA LEU A 26 0.05 0.49 12.25
C LEU A 26 -1.39 0.75 11.81
N VAL A 27 -2.29 -0.21 12.02
CA VAL A 27 -3.67 -0.16 11.52
C VAL A 27 -4.70 -0.30 12.63
N SER A 28 -5.86 0.33 12.45
CA SER A 28 -7.01 0.23 13.36
C SER A 28 -7.82 -1.06 13.12
N HIS A 29 -7.87 -1.53 11.87
CA HIS A 29 -8.67 -2.68 11.47
C HIS A 29 -7.79 -3.84 11.02
N GLU A 30 -8.10 -5.06 11.49
CA GLU A 30 -7.30 -6.24 11.19
C GLU A 30 -7.30 -6.60 9.69
N GLY A 31 -8.33 -6.19 8.95
CA GLY A 31 -8.42 -6.39 7.50
C GLY A 31 -7.34 -5.64 6.70
N ASP A 32 -6.74 -4.59 7.28
CA ASP A 32 -5.72 -3.78 6.61
C ASP A 32 -4.29 -4.30 6.85
N ILE A 33 -4.14 -5.29 7.74
CA ILE A 33 -2.85 -5.89 8.09
C ILE A 33 -2.12 -6.41 6.85
N PRO A 34 -2.75 -7.16 5.91
CA PRO A 34 -2.03 -7.68 4.74
C PRO A 34 -1.42 -6.58 3.87
N CYS A 35 -2.12 -5.46 3.66
CA CYS A 35 -1.61 -4.32 2.90
C CYS A 35 -0.37 -3.70 3.54
N PHE A 36 -0.40 -3.47 4.86
CA PHE A 36 0.76 -2.93 5.57
C PHE A 36 1.90 -3.94 5.69
N ALA A 37 1.60 -5.22 5.89
CA ALA A 37 2.61 -6.28 5.93
C ALA A 37 3.35 -6.37 4.58
N LEU A 38 2.62 -6.30 3.47
CA LEU A 38 3.21 -6.27 2.12
C LEU A 38 4.05 -5.02 1.90
N ALA A 39 3.56 -3.84 2.30
CA ALA A 39 4.32 -2.59 2.18
C ALA A 39 5.62 -2.60 2.98
N LEU A 40 5.60 -3.15 4.20
CA LEU A 40 6.79 -3.35 5.02
C LEU A 40 7.77 -4.34 4.39
N ALA A 41 7.27 -5.45 3.84
CA ALA A 41 8.09 -6.46 3.18
C ALA A 41 8.82 -5.91 1.95
N LEU A 42 8.11 -5.12 1.13
CA LEU A 42 8.63 -4.53 -0.10
C LEU A 42 9.36 -3.20 0.12
N ASN A 43 9.31 -2.65 1.34
CA ASN A 43 9.74 -1.29 1.65
C ASN A 43 9.14 -0.27 0.67
N SER A 44 7.83 -0.39 0.44
CA SER A 44 7.08 0.39 -0.55
C SER A 44 6.05 1.31 0.13
N PRO A 45 5.77 2.49 -0.45
CA PRO A 45 4.60 3.27 -0.06
C PRO A 45 3.29 2.53 -0.42
N ILE A 46 2.21 2.92 0.24
CA ILE A 46 0.83 2.49 -0.06
C ILE A 46 0.07 3.64 -0.73
N TRP A 47 -0.80 3.31 -1.69
CA TRP A 47 -1.81 4.24 -2.17
C TRP A 47 -3.17 3.92 -1.53
N SER A 48 -3.70 4.85 -0.72
CA SER A 48 -5.02 4.73 -0.11
C SER A 48 -5.60 6.11 0.23
N ASN A 49 -6.92 6.24 0.14
CA ASN A 49 -7.65 7.42 0.62
C ASN A 49 -8.12 7.28 2.08
N GLU A 50 -7.81 6.16 2.75
CA GLU A 50 -8.06 6.00 4.17
C GLU A 50 -7.17 6.98 4.96
N LYS A 51 -7.81 7.90 5.67
CA LYS A 51 -7.11 8.99 6.36
C LYS A 51 -6.32 8.48 7.54
N GLU A 52 -6.81 7.44 8.22
CA GLU A 52 -6.14 6.88 9.39
C GLU A 52 -4.78 6.27 9.05
N PHE A 53 -4.56 5.82 7.82
CA PHE A 53 -3.29 5.23 7.40
C PHE A 53 -2.12 6.23 7.45
N LYS A 54 -2.40 7.54 7.41
CA LYS A 54 -1.39 8.60 7.56
C LYS A 54 -1.05 8.91 9.03
N ASN A 55 -1.73 8.30 10.01
CA ASN A 55 -1.48 8.53 11.45
C ASN A 55 -0.30 7.71 12.02
N GLN A 56 0.49 7.10 11.14
CA GLN A 56 1.71 6.38 11.46
C GLN A 56 2.85 6.88 10.56
N ASN A 57 4.11 6.66 10.96
CA ASN A 57 5.29 7.18 10.27
C ASN A 57 6.22 6.09 9.70
N ARG A 58 5.75 4.84 9.68
CA ARG A 58 6.53 3.67 9.28
C ARG A 58 6.41 3.34 7.80
N VAL A 59 5.22 3.51 7.23
CA VAL A 59 4.93 3.30 5.81
C VAL A 59 4.44 4.63 5.23
N GLU A 60 5.03 5.08 4.12
CA GLU A 60 4.56 6.27 3.42
C GLU A 60 3.21 5.96 2.74
N VAL A 61 2.25 6.89 2.85
CA VAL A 61 0.90 6.71 2.31
C VAL A 61 0.55 7.89 1.44
N PHE A 62 0.23 7.62 0.18
CA PHE A 62 -0.27 8.60 -0.77
C PHE A 62 -1.79 8.49 -0.88
N SER A 63 -2.48 9.62 -0.89
CA SER A 63 -3.87 9.70 -1.37
C SER A 63 -3.91 9.85 -2.90
N ALA A 64 -5.10 9.76 -3.49
CA ALA A 64 -5.27 10.06 -4.92
C ALA A 64 -4.78 11.48 -5.28
N SER A 65 -5.04 12.48 -4.43
CA SER A 65 -4.57 13.86 -4.68
C SER A 65 -3.05 13.97 -4.67
N ASP A 66 -2.37 13.20 -3.82
CA ASP A 66 -0.91 13.22 -3.73
C ASP A 66 -0.25 12.65 -5.00
N LEU A 67 -0.96 11.79 -5.73
CA LEU A 67 -0.47 11.17 -6.96
C LEU A 67 -0.92 11.92 -8.23
N ILE A 68 -2.15 12.42 -8.29
CA ILE A 68 -2.70 13.09 -9.49
C ILE A 68 -1.91 14.35 -9.85
N ASP A 69 -1.56 15.18 -8.85
CA ASP A 69 -0.83 16.43 -9.07
C ASP A 69 0.54 16.21 -9.76
N PRO A 70 1.42 15.33 -9.28
CA PRO A 70 2.69 15.05 -9.95
C PRO A 70 2.50 14.35 -11.29
N LEU A 71 1.55 13.41 -11.41
CA LEU A 71 1.29 12.72 -12.68
C LEU A 71 0.79 13.67 -13.77
N SER A 72 -0.09 14.62 -13.42
CA SER A 72 -0.58 15.65 -14.33
C SER A 72 0.57 16.53 -14.85
N LYS A 73 1.54 16.87 -13.99
CA LYS A 73 2.75 17.62 -14.39
C LYS A 73 3.65 16.83 -15.34
N LEU A 74 3.61 15.50 -15.30
CA LEU A 74 4.31 14.60 -16.22
C LEU A 74 3.55 14.36 -17.53
N GLY A 75 2.38 14.99 -17.71
CA GLY A 75 1.53 14.82 -18.90
C GLY A 75 0.71 13.52 -18.90
N ILE A 76 0.68 12.80 -17.78
CA ILE A 76 -0.16 11.62 -17.60
C ILE A 76 -1.53 12.11 -17.14
N GLN A 77 -2.55 11.89 -17.96
CA GLN A 77 -3.95 12.15 -17.59
C GLN A 77 -4.49 10.94 -16.83
N VAL A 78 -4.92 11.17 -15.59
CA VAL A 78 -5.46 10.16 -14.65
C VAL A 78 -6.93 10.43 -14.38
#